data_AF-A0A1F8UHZ7-F1
#
_entry.id   AF-A0A1F8UHZ7-F1
#
_cell.length_a   1.000
_cell.length_b   1.000
_cell.length_c   1.000
_cell.angle_alpha   90.00
_cell.angle_beta   90.00
_cell.angle_gamma   90.00
#
_symmetry.space_group_name_H-M   'P 1'
#
loop_
_entity.id
_entity.type
_entity.pdbx_description
1 polymer ?
#
loop_
_entity_poly.entity_id
_entity_poly.type
_entity_poly.pdbx_seq_one_letter_code
_entity_poly.pdbx_strand_id
1 'polypeptide(L)'
;MPNGILTLWGYFGSKAKLAERIADWLPYKEITTFVDAFTGSCAITLNKPSHKHQICNDLNIKIFLVIRALSEKETANEFIARAFKTKYSKECFDKAVDEWRKYDKQLKQFISEMLKLTEYTPEAFEYANNKWKTIIPEDKEIEMAVYALVIFRQSFNGLGKDWKGIKDGDEGVAYENRLCNLRDIAEKLEGTEVYNVNAIMLINKFKDRADVAFYNDSPYEFKTRGKKQSKSKHDYEIEMPDELQLKYIDAIKDAKEKIVLSGFKRNGTSIYDVLVEEWGWKCIAFAETKKSAAVTKSGEAKPVDVEYVWYNY
;
A
#
# COMPACT_ATOMS: atom_id res chain seq x y z
N MET A 1 -24.46 -1.76 11.38
CA MET A 1 -24.18 -2.94 10.53
C MET A 1 -22.74 -3.33 10.78
N PRO A 2 -22.32 -4.60 10.78
CA PRO A 2 -20.90 -4.89 10.73
C PRO A 2 -20.44 -4.41 9.35
N ASN A 3 -19.82 -3.24 9.32
CA ASN A 3 -19.32 -2.66 8.08
C ASN A 3 -18.31 -3.65 7.50
N GLY A 4 -18.52 -4.06 6.25
CA GLY A 4 -17.58 -4.94 5.56
C GLY A 4 -16.17 -4.35 5.52
N ILE A 5 -15.17 -5.17 5.21
CA ILE A 5 -13.76 -4.77 5.17
C ILE A 5 -13.59 -3.48 4.34
N LEU A 6 -13.06 -2.44 4.98
CA LEU A 6 -12.84 -1.14 4.37
C LEU A 6 -11.52 -1.12 3.58
N THR A 7 -11.55 -0.62 2.35
CA THR A 7 -10.34 -0.34 1.56
C THR A 7 -10.54 0.92 0.73
N LEU A 8 -9.46 1.64 0.41
CA LEU A 8 -9.54 2.80 -0.50
C LEU A 8 -9.99 2.40 -1.92
N TRP A 9 -9.51 1.26 -2.40
CA TRP A 9 -9.93 0.61 -3.64
C TRP A 9 -9.70 -0.90 -3.55
N GLY A 10 -10.33 -1.66 -4.45
CA GLY A 10 -10.02 -3.09 -4.59
C GLY A 10 -8.70 -3.24 -5.33
N TYR A 11 -7.71 -3.89 -4.71
CA TYR A 11 -6.37 -4.07 -5.28
C TYR A 11 -5.99 -5.55 -5.31
N PHE A 12 -5.42 -6.01 -6.42
CA PHE A 12 -4.86 -7.37 -6.50
C PHE A 12 -3.64 -7.48 -5.57
N GLY A 13 -3.67 -8.44 -4.64
CA GLY A 13 -2.66 -8.56 -3.59
C GLY A 13 -2.99 -7.81 -2.30
N SER A 14 -4.09 -7.05 -2.24
CA SER A 14 -4.53 -6.41 -0.99
C SER A 14 -4.77 -7.44 0.11
N LYS A 15 -4.35 -7.08 1.31
CA LYS A 15 -4.46 -7.90 2.52
C LYS A 15 -5.80 -7.71 3.23
N ALA A 16 -6.81 -7.18 2.53
CA ALA A 16 -8.15 -6.94 3.03
C ALA A 16 -8.74 -8.15 3.75
N LYS A 17 -8.69 -9.34 3.12
CA LYS A 17 -9.19 -10.59 3.71
C LYS A 17 -8.36 -11.11 4.89
N LEU A 18 -7.15 -10.60 5.06
CA LEU A 18 -6.23 -10.95 6.13
C LEU A 18 -6.17 -9.86 7.21
N ALA A 19 -6.85 -8.73 7.01
CA ALA A 19 -6.70 -7.55 7.85
C ALA A 19 -7.10 -7.80 9.29
N GLU A 20 -8.23 -8.47 9.52
CA GLU A 20 -8.68 -8.87 10.86
C GLU A 20 -7.67 -9.80 11.54
N ARG A 21 -7.18 -10.82 10.83
CA ARG A 21 -6.20 -11.77 11.38
C ARG A 21 -4.86 -11.13 11.70
N ILE A 22 -4.39 -10.21 10.85
CA ILE A 22 -3.18 -9.43 11.08
C ILE A 22 -3.41 -8.48 12.26
N ALA A 23 -4.57 -7.83 12.33
CA ALA A 23 -4.94 -6.97 13.44
C ALA A 23 -4.90 -7.72 14.76
N ASP A 24 -5.47 -8.92 14.86
CA ASP A 24 -5.47 -9.75 16.08
C ASP A 24 -4.06 -10.14 16.55
N TRP A 25 -3.08 -10.14 15.64
CA TRP A 25 -1.69 -10.44 15.92
C TRP A 25 -0.86 -9.25 16.41
N LEU A 26 -1.41 -8.03 16.34
CA LEU A 26 -0.71 -6.85 16.85
C LEU A 26 -0.75 -6.83 18.40
N PRO A 27 0.37 -6.57 19.08
CA PRO A 27 0.45 -6.58 20.54
C PRO A 27 0.00 -5.25 21.13
N TYR A 28 -1.29 -4.92 20.99
CA TYR A 28 -1.89 -3.61 21.34
C TYR A 28 -1.56 -3.07 22.74
N LYS A 29 -1.27 -3.94 23.71
CA LYS A 29 -0.93 -3.51 25.08
C LYS A 29 0.48 -2.92 25.20
N GLU A 30 1.35 -3.23 24.24
CA GLU A 30 2.76 -2.87 24.29
C GLU A 30 3.13 -1.77 23.29
N ILE A 31 2.23 -1.41 22.38
CA ILE A 31 2.50 -0.50 21.28
C ILE A 31 1.57 0.71 21.36
N THR A 32 2.14 1.90 21.22
CA THR A 32 1.39 3.16 21.14
C THR A 32 1.31 3.69 19.73
N THR A 33 2.25 3.28 18.87
CA THR A 33 2.38 3.76 17.50
C THR A 33 2.31 2.58 16.54
N PHE A 34 1.43 2.69 15.55
CA PHE A 34 1.36 1.74 14.44
C PHE A 34 1.80 2.41 13.14
N VAL A 35 2.66 1.72 12.40
CA VAL A 35 3.19 2.17 11.11
C VAL A 35 2.83 1.16 10.03
N ASP A 36 2.13 1.61 9.01
CA ASP A 36 1.85 0.87 7.78
C ASP A 36 2.86 1.33 6.71
N ALA A 37 4.02 0.68 6.61
CA ALA A 37 5.16 1.23 5.86
C ALA A 37 4.99 1.18 4.33
N PHE A 38 4.11 0.29 3.86
CA PHE A 38 3.76 0.08 2.46
C PHE A 38 2.23 0.05 2.33
N THR A 39 1.61 1.16 2.71
CA THR A 39 0.18 1.20 3.05
C THR A 39 -0.74 0.72 1.91
N GLY A 40 -0.40 1.01 0.65
CA GLY A 40 -1.21 0.62 -0.48
C GLY A 40 -2.67 1.07 -0.35
N SER A 41 -3.58 0.10 -0.27
CA SER A 41 -5.04 0.37 -0.13
C SER A 41 -5.52 0.71 1.30
N CYS A 42 -4.61 0.88 2.26
CA CYS A 42 -4.86 1.03 3.70
C CYS A 42 -5.62 -0.14 4.35
N ALA A 43 -5.59 -1.33 3.76
CA ALA A 43 -6.45 -2.43 4.18
C ALA A 43 -6.21 -2.84 5.63
N ILE A 44 -4.98 -2.82 6.13
CA ILE A 44 -4.70 -3.13 7.53
C ILE A 44 -5.13 -1.96 8.40
N THR A 45 -4.60 -0.76 8.14
CA THR A 45 -4.87 0.45 8.92
C THR A 45 -6.36 0.70 9.14
N LEU A 46 -7.21 0.55 8.10
CA LEU A 46 -8.65 0.81 8.16
C LEU A 46 -9.45 -0.22 8.98
N ASN A 47 -8.92 -1.43 9.16
CA ASN A 47 -9.67 -2.56 9.74
C ASN A 47 -9.11 -3.08 11.06
N LYS A 48 -8.03 -2.47 11.58
CA LYS A 48 -7.56 -2.71 12.95
C LYS A 48 -8.11 -1.65 13.93
N PRO A 49 -8.16 -1.94 15.23
CA PRO A 49 -8.29 -0.92 16.27
C PRO A 49 -7.28 0.23 16.11
N SER A 50 -7.72 1.44 16.43
CA SER A 50 -6.86 2.63 16.38
C SER A 50 -5.79 2.57 17.47
N HIS A 51 -4.59 3.03 17.13
CA HIS A 51 -3.52 3.28 18.09
C HIS A 51 -3.46 4.77 18.44
N LYS A 52 -2.73 5.13 19.50
CA LYS A 52 -2.54 6.53 19.89
C LYS A 52 -1.92 7.36 18.76
N HIS A 53 -0.94 6.78 18.07
CA HIS A 53 -0.35 7.34 16.87
C HIS A 53 -0.49 6.34 15.72
N GLN A 54 -0.93 6.82 14.56
CA GLN A 54 -1.08 6.03 13.35
C GLN A 54 -0.30 6.70 12.24
N ILE A 55 0.54 5.93 11.55
CA ILE A 55 1.37 6.42 10.47
C ILE A 55 1.12 5.55 9.23
N CYS A 56 0.77 6.20 8.12
CA CYS A 56 0.75 5.58 6.81
C CYS A 56 1.91 6.11 5.97
N ASN A 57 2.62 5.20 5.30
CA ASN A 57 3.65 5.55 4.34
C ASN A 57 3.44 4.80 3.03
N ASP A 58 3.59 5.53 1.92
CA ASP A 58 3.70 4.93 0.60
C ASP A 58 4.54 5.84 -0.28
N LEU A 59 5.49 5.27 -1.03
CA LEU A 59 6.32 6.05 -1.94
C LEU A 59 5.55 6.46 -3.20
N ASN A 60 4.47 5.76 -3.53
CA ASN A 60 3.60 6.14 -4.64
C ASN A 60 2.82 7.41 -4.31
N ILE A 61 3.17 8.52 -4.97
CA ILE A 61 2.55 9.83 -4.75
C ILE A 61 1.03 9.78 -4.95
N LYS A 62 0.51 8.94 -5.86
CA LYS A 62 -0.95 8.81 -6.07
C LYS A 62 -1.64 8.26 -4.82
N ILE A 63 -1.03 7.26 -4.18
CA ILE A 63 -1.54 6.63 -2.96
C ILE A 63 -1.42 7.61 -1.79
N PHE A 64 -0.22 8.17 -1.62
CA PHE A 64 0.09 9.18 -0.60
C PHE A 64 -0.92 10.34 -0.61
N LEU A 65 -1.19 10.95 -1.77
CA LEU A 65 -2.10 12.09 -1.87
C LEU A 65 -3.55 11.73 -1.50
N VAL A 66 -4.02 10.52 -1.81
CA VAL A 66 -5.36 10.09 -1.41
C VAL A 66 -5.45 9.92 0.10
N ILE A 67 -4.47 9.27 0.73
CA ILE A 67 -4.46 9.05 2.18
C ILE A 67 -4.36 10.41 2.90
N ARG A 68 -3.45 11.27 2.45
CA ARG A 68 -3.24 12.63 2.98
C ARG A 68 -4.49 13.50 2.86
N ALA A 69 -5.20 13.42 1.72
CA ALA A 69 -6.46 14.15 1.57
C ALA A 69 -7.55 13.64 2.53
N LEU A 70 -7.48 12.38 2.97
CA LEU A 70 -8.46 11.78 3.88
C LEU A 70 -8.06 11.87 5.36
N SER A 71 -6.83 12.26 5.69
CA SER A 71 -6.32 12.28 7.08
C SER A 71 -6.71 13.54 7.86
N GLU A 72 -7.13 14.60 7.18
CA GLU A 72 -7.55 15.87 7.78
C GLU A 72 -9.00 16.19 7.41
N LYS A 73 -9.78 16.68 8.37
CA LYS A 73 -11.24 16.87 8.21
C LYS A 73 -11.61 17.78 7.04
N GLU A 74 -10.91 18.91 6.88
CA GLU A 74 -11.23 19.90 5.85
C GLU A 74 -10.93 19.37 4.45
N THR A 75 -9.73 18.83 4.25
CA THR A 75 -9.32 18.23 2.97
C THR A 75 -10.15 16.99 2.64
N ALA A 76 -10.55 16.20 3.65
CA ALA A 76 -11.38 15.02 3.44
C ALA A 76 -12.77 15.39 2.92
N ASN A 77 -13.41 16.41 3.51
CA ASN A 77 -14.70 16.91 3.05
C ASN A 77 -14.63 17.42 1.61
N GLU A 78 -13.58 18.18 1.28
CA GLU A 78 -13.38 18.68 -0.08
C GLU A 78 -13.11 17.54 -1.08
N PHE A 79 -12.22 16.62 -0.73
CA PHE A 79 -11.89 15.44 -1.53
C PHE A 79 -13.14 14.62 -1.82
N ILE A 80 -13.94 14.31 -0.79
CA ILE A 80 -15.19 13.55 -0.91
C ILE A 80 -16.16 14.29 -1.83
N ALA A 81 -16.38 15.59 -1.60
CA ALA A 81 -17.28 16.40 -2.42
C ALA A 81 -16.87 16.44 -3.90
N ARG A 82 -15.56 16.49 -4.18
CA ARG A 82 -15.03 16.43 -5.55
C ARG A 82 -15.13 15.01 -6.14
N ALA A 83 -14.91 13.96 -5.34
CA ALA A 83 -15.03 12.57 -5.77
C ALA A 83 -16.48 12.23 -6.19
N PHE A 84 -17.49 12.72 -5.47
CA PHE A 84 -18.91 12.56 -5.84
C PHE A 84 -19.33 13.26 -7.15
N LYS A 85 -18.49 14.16 -7.70
CA LYS A 85 -18.73 14.79 -9.01
C LYS A 85 -18.21 13.94 -10.17
N THR A 86 -17.46 12.88 -9.89
CA THR A 86 -16.90 11.98 -10.91
C THR A 86 -17.92 10.91 -11.30
N LYS A 87 -17.72 10.27 -12.46
CA LYS A 87 -18.58 9.20 -12.96
C LYS A 87 -17.73 8.00 -13.39
N TYR A 88 -18.30 6.80 -13.28
CA TYR A 88 -17.68 5.63 -13.89
C TYR A 88 -17.80 5.73 -15.41
N SER A 89 -16.71 6.10 -16.09
CA SER A 89 -16.68 6.19 -17.55
C SER A 89 -15.23 6.17 -18.06
N LYS A 90 -15.05 5.70 -19.29
CA LYS A 90 -13.74 5.75 -19.95
C LYS A 90 -13.21 7.19 -20.05
N GLU A 91 -14.08 8.14 -20.35
CA GLU A 91 -13.72 9.56 -20.44
C GLU A 91 -13.17 10.11 -19.12
N CYS A 92 -13.83 9.80 -17.98
CA CYS A 92 -13.38 10.25 -16.68
C CYS A 92 -12.03 9.60 -16.29
N PHE A 93 -11.86 8.32 -16.60
CA PHE A 93 -10.59 7.61 -16.42
C PHE A 93 -9.47 8.21 -17.30
N ASP A 94 -9.71 8.38 -18.59
CA ASP A 94 -8.73 8.91 -19.53
C ASP A 94 -8.28 10.32 -19.12
N LYS A 95 -9.23 11.19 -18.75
CA LYS A 95 -8.92 12.53 -18.22
C LYS A 95 -8.00 12.46 -17.00
N ALA A 96 -8.34 11.61 -16.02
CA ALA A 96 -7.53 11.45 -14.82
C ALA A 96 -6.12 10.97 -15.15
N VAL A 97 -5.99 10.00 -16.06
CA VAL A 97 -4.67 9.52 -16.53
C VAL A 97 -3.91 10.62 -17.26
N ASP A 98 -4.56 11.38 -18.14
CA ASP A 98 -3.92 12.46 -18.91
C ASP A 98 -3.40 13.58 -17.99
N GLU A 99 -4.13 13.94 -16.93
CA GLU A 99 -3.66 14.89 -15.91
C GLU A 99 -2.43 14.38 -15.16
N TRP A 100 -2.40 13.10 -14.78
CA TRP A 100 -1.22 12.50 -14.15
C TRP A 100 -0.02 12.39 -15.10
N ARG A 101 -0.24 12.10 -16.39
CA ARG A 101 0.84 11.96 -17.39
C ARG A 101 1.68 13.23 -17.55
N LYS A 102 1.12 14.41 -17.24
CA LYS A 102 1.84 15.69 -17.27
C LYS A 102 3.06 15.70 -16.32
N TYR A 103 3.07 14.84 -15.31
CA TYR A 103 4.10 14.76 -14.27
C TYR A 103 4.99 13.52 -14.38
N ASP A 104 4.75 12.62 -15.33
CA ASP A 104 5.42 11.30 -15.41
C ASP A 104 6.96 11.38 -15.38
N LYS A 105 7.54 12.36 -16.09
CA LYS A 105 9.00 12.51 -16.15
C LYS A 105 9.57 12.89 -14.76
N GLN A 106 8.96 13.87 -14.12
CA GLN A 106 9.35 14.34 -12.79
C GLN A 106 9.14 13.24 -11.74
N LEU A 107 8.01 12.51 -11.82
CA LEU A 107 7.70 11.41 -10.90
C LEU A 107 8.69 10.24 -11.03
N LYS A 108 9.11 9.89 -12.25
CA LYS A 108 10.16 8.87 -12.46
C LYS A 108 11.50 9.29 -11.85
N GLN A 109 11.89 10.54 -12.03
CA GLN A 109 13.10 11.08 -11.41
C GLN A 109 13.00 11.09 -9.88
N PHE A 110 11.86 11.54 -9.35
CA PHE A 110 11.54 11.53 -7.94
C PHE A 110 11.67 10.15 -7.32
N ILE A 111 11.03 9.12 -7.89
CA ILE A 111 11.10 7.75 -7.37
C ILE A 111 12.55 7.25 -7.36
N SER A 112 13.30 7.47 -8.45
CA SER A 112 14.71 7.07 -8.54
C SER A 112 15.58 7.75 -7.47
N GLU A 113 15.28 9.00 -7.13
CA GLU A 113 15.95 9.74 -6.07
C GLU A 113 15.59 9.20 -4.68
N MET A 114 14.29 9.07 -4.38
CA MET A 114 13.81 8.63 -3.07
C MET A 114 14.21 7.20 -2.73
N LEU A 115 14.27 6.30 -3.71
CA LEU A 115 14.73 4.92 -3.50
C LEU A 115 16.18 4.83 -2.98
N LYS A 116 17.01 5.87 -3.21
CA LYS A 116 18.39 5.93 -2.73
C LYS A 116 18.48 6.42 -1.28
N LEU A 117 17.50 7.20 -0.83
CA LEU A 117 17.47 7.78 0.51
C LEU A 117 16.98 6.74 1.51
N THR A 118 17.90 6.00 2.10
CA THR A 118 17.61 4.90 3.04
C THR A 118 18.06 5.20 4.46
N GLU A 119 19.06 6.06 4.63
CA GLU A 119 19.52 6.51 5.94
C GLU A 119 18.58 7.57 6.53
N TYR A 120 18.44 7.56 7.85
CA TYR A 120 17.64 8.55 8.56
C TYR A 120 18.52 9.66 9.14
N THR A 121 18.24 10.89 8.72
CA THR A 121 18.48 12.10 9.51
C THR A 121 17.20 12.94 9.50
N PRO A 122 16.96 13.83 10.49
CA PRO A 122 15.82 14.73 10.45
C PRO A 122 15.72 15.54 9.15
N GLU A 123 16.85 16.02 8.63
CA GLU A 123 16.92 16.83 7.41
C GLU A 123 16.61 16.00 6.16
N ALA A 124 17.18 14.79 6.06
CA ALA A 124 16.93 13.89 4.94
C ALA A 124 15.45 13.43 4.90
N PHE A 125 14.87 13.20 6.08
CA PHE A 125 13.46 12.83 6.20
C PHE A 125 12.54 13.98 5.79
N GLU A 126 12.78 15.18 6.31
CA GLU A 126 11.98 16.37 5.95
C GLU A 126 12.09 16.68 4.45
N TYR A 127 13.29 16.57 3.89
CA TYR A 127 13.52 16.70 2.46
C TYR A 127 12.71 15.69 1.65
N ALA A 128 12.84 14.40 1.94
CA ALA A 128 12.14 13.35 1.22
C ALA A 128 10.61 13.53 1.30
N ASN A 129 10.09 13.78 2.50
CA ASN A 129 8.67 13.89 2.76
C ASN A 129 8.00 15.09 2.07
N ASN A 130 8.76 16.16 1.78
CA ASN A 130 8.24 17.37 1.12
C ASN A 130 8.59 17.46 -0.36
N LYS A 131 9.48 16.60 -0.88
CA LYS A 131 9.98 16.69 -2.25
C LYS A 131 8.87 16.61 -3.31
N TRP A 132 7.76 15.92 -3.04
CA TRP A 132 6.60 15.87 -3.96
C TRP A 132 6.01 17.26 -4.26
N LYS A 133 6.13 18.23 -3.34
CA LYS A 133 5.62 19.61 -3.51
C LYS A 133 6.33 20.36 -4.64
N THR A 134 7.52 19.93 -5.05
CA THR A 134 8.22 20.50 -6.21
C THR A 134 7.67 19.98 -7.54
N ILE A 135 6.75 19.01 -7.50
CA ILE A 135 6.21 18.32 -8.67
C ILE A 135 4.73 18.66 -8.84
N ILE A 136 3.96 18.50 -7.76
CA ILE A 136 2.52 18.75 -7.75
C ILE A 136 2.26 20.14 -7.13
N PRO A 137 1.67 21.08 -7.89
CA PRO A 137 1.26 22.37 -7.36
C PRO A 137 0.29 22.21 -6.18
N GLU A 138 0.45 23.03 -5.15
CA GLU A 138 -0.35 22.98 -3.92
C GLU A 138 -1.86 23.18 -4.20
N ASP A 139 -2.21 24.09 -5.10
CA ASP A 139 -3.60 24.34 -5.52
C ASP A 139 -4.26 23.15 -6.26
N LYS A 140 -3.45 22.17 -6.69
CA LYS A 140 -3.89 20.95 -7.36
C LYS A 140 -3.88 19.71 -6.47
N GLU A 141 -3.41 19.79 -5.23
CA GLU A 141 -3.23 18.62 -4.35
C GLU A 141 -4.49 17.73 -4.29
N ILE A 142 -5.62 18.32 -3.92
CA ILE A 142 -6.90 17.59 -3.81
C ILE A 142 -7.43 17.14 -5.18
N GLU A 143 -7.23 17.94 -6.23
CA GLU A 143 -7.64 17.54 -7.59
C GLU A 143 -6.88 16.28 -8.06
N MET A 144 -5.57 16.26 -7.87
CA MET A 144 -4.71 15.14 -8.23
C MET A 144 -5.01 13.90 -7.38
N ALA A 145 -5.32 14.06 -6.10
CA ALA A 145 -5.82 12.99 -5.24
C ALA A 145 -7.11 12.37 -5.80
N VAL A 146 -8.08 13.19 -6.23
CA VAL A 146 -9.34 12.69 -6.82
C VAL A 146 -9.07 11.95 -8.13
N TYR A 147 -8.17 12.46 -8.99
CA TYR A 147 -7.77 11.75 -10.20
C TYR A 147 -7.07 10.42 -9.88
N ALA A 148 -6.25 10.35 -8.84
CA ALA A 148 -5.66 9.09 -8.37
C ALA A 148 -6.75 8.09 -7.93
N LEU A 149 -7.75 8.53 -7.17
CA LEU A 149 -8.88 7.70 -6.77
C LEU A 149 -9.66 7.15 -7.99
N VAL A 150 -9.93 8.01 -8.98
CA VAL A 150 -10.59 7.62 -10.24
C VAL A 150 -9.78 6.53 -10.96
N ILE A 151 -8.47 6.74 -11.12
CA ILE A 151 -7.58 5.77 -11.77
C ILE A 151 -7.62 4.43 -11.04
N PHE A 152 -7.45 4.41 -9.72
CA PHE A 152 -7.45 3.15 -8.97
C PHE A 152 -8.82 2.47 -8.95
N ARG A 153 -9.93 3.19 -8.83
CA ARG A 153 -11.26 2.57 -8.72
C ARG A 153 -11.86 2.12 -10.06
N GLN A 154 -11.41 2.70 -11.17
CA GLN A 154 -11.92 2.39 -12.53
C GLN A 154 -10.95 1.55 -13.36
N SER A 155 -9.76 1.23 -12.85
CA SER A 155 -8.80 0.36 -13.55
C SER A 155 -9.05 -1.12 -13.28
N PHE A 156 -8.62 -1.95 -14.23
CA PHE A 156 -8.62 -3.40 -14.07
C PHE A 156 -7.78 -3.80 -12.84
N ASN A 157 -8.40 -4.54 -11.91
CA ASN A 157 -7.81 -4.96 -10.64
C ASN A 157 -7.25 -3.84 -9.74
N GLY A 158 -7.61 -2.58 -10.02
CA GLY A 158 -7.10 -1.41 -9.28
C GLY A 158 -5.63 -1.10 -9.50
N LEU A 159 -5.02 -1.59 -10.59
CA LEU A 159 -3.59 -1.40 -10.87
C LEU A 159 -3.26 -0.04 -11.51
N GLY A 160 -4.26 0.76 -11.86
CA GLY A 160 -4.09 2.07 -12.49
C GLY A 160 -3.60 2.07 -13.94
N LYS A 161 -3.50 0.89 -14.58
CA LYS A 161 -2.96 0.75 -15.94
C LYS A 161 -4.01 0.86 -17.03
N ASP A 162 -4.97 -0.06 -17.02
CA ASP A 162 -5.98 -0.20 -18.06
C ASP A 162 -7.36 0.06 -17.47
N TRP A 163 -8.22 0.76 -18.20
CA TRP A 163 -9.62 0.94 -17.82
C TRP A 163 -10.33 -0.42 -17.75
N LYS A 164 -11.12 -0.65 -16.70
CA LYS A 164 -11.76 -1.95 -16.43
C LYS A 164 -12.85 -2.31 -17.44
N GLY A 165 -13.46 -1.32 -18.09
CA GLY A 165 -14.59 -1.55 -19.00
C GLY A 165 -15.95 -1.63 -18.29
N ILE A 166 -16.99 -1.85 -19.09
CA ILE A 166 -18.34 -2.18 -18.65
C ILE A 166 -18.60 -3.62 -19.08
N LYS A 167 -18.95 -4.49 -18.13
CA LYS A 167 -19.21 -5.91 -18.36
C LYS A 167 -20.69 -6.21 -18.19
N ASP A 168 -21.22 -5.95 -17.00
CA ASP A 168 -22.60 -6.31 -16.62
C ASP A 168 -23.52 -5.08 -16.54
N GLY A 169 -22.96 -3.86 -16.61
CA GLY A 169 -23.71 -2.59 -16.63
C GLY A 169 -23.93 -1.98 -15.24
N ASP A 170 -23.53 -2.67 -14.17
CA ASP A 170 -23.68 -2.26 -12.78
C ASP A 170 -22.46 -1.47 -12.24
N GLU A 171 -21.39 -1.34 -13.03
CA GLU A 171 -20.12 -0.78 -12.55
C GLU A 171 -20.24 0.68 -12.09
N GLY A 172 -21.15 1.46 -12.68
CA GLY A 172 -21.46 2.82 -12.24
C GLY A 172 -22.07 2.85 -10.83
N VAL A 173 -23.06 2.00 -10.58
CA VAL A 173 -23.69 1.85 -9.25
C VAL A 173 -22.66 1.34 -8.24
N ALA A 174 -21.84 0.35 -8.62
CA ALA A 174 -20.76 -0.16 -7.76
C ALA A 174 -19.66 0.90 -7.49
N TYR A 175 -19.43 1.83 -8.40
CA TYR A 175 -18.53 2.95 -8.21
C TYR A 175 -19.10 3.95 -7.20
N GLU A 176 -20.35 4.38 -7.39
CA GLU A 176 -21.07 5.30 -6.49
C GLU A 176 -21.19 4.73 -5.08
N ASN A 177 -21.59 3.46 -4.93
CA ASN A 177 -21.66 2.80 -3.63
C ASN A 177 -20.30 2.78 -2.91
N ARG A 178 -19.19 2.62 -3.64
CA ARG A 178 -17.85 2.70 -3.05
C ARG A 178 -17.46 4.12 -2.66
N LEU A 179 -18.00 5.16 -3.32
CA LEU A 179 -17.80 6.55 -2.90
C LEU A 179 -18.48 6.83 -1.55
N CYS A 180 -19.62 6.21 -1.27
CA CYS A 180 -20.31 6.33 0.02
C CYS A 180 -19.42 5.93 1.21
N ASN A 181 -18.56 4.94 1.03
CA ASN A 181 -17.64 4.49 2.09
C ASN A 181 -16.50 5.48 2.38
N LEU A 182 -16.29 6.52 1.55
CA LEU A 182 -15.20 7.47 1.78
C LEU A 182 -15.35 8.24 3.10
N ARG A 183 -16.57 8.42 3.59
CA ARG A 183 -16.81 9.06 4.89
C ARG A 183 -16.31 8.20 6.05
N ASP A 184 -16.71 6.93 6.08
CA ASP A 184 -16.23 5.96 7.08
C ASP A 184 -14.70 5.80 7.02
N ILE A 185 -14.13 5.82 5.81
CA ILE A 185 -12.68 5.79 5.60
C ILE A 185 -12.02 7.05 6.15
N ALA A 186 -12.55 8.24 5.88
CA ALA A 186 -12.03 9.50 6.40
C ALA A 186 -12.07 9.52 7.93
N GLU A 187 -13.18 9.09 8.53
CA GLU A 187 -13.33 8.98 10.00
C GLU A 187 -12.29 8.02 10.61
N LYS A 188 -11.90 6.95 9.90
CA LYS A 188 -10.85 6.03 10.34
C LYS A 188 -9.43 6.56 10.16
N LEU A 189 -9.22 7.41 9.16
CA LEU A 189 -7.91 7.99 8.84
C LEU A 189 -7.68 9.36 9.50
N GLU A 190 -8.69 9.99 10.07
CA GLU A 190 -8.57 11.30 10.73
C GLU A 190 -7.45 11.28 11.78
N GLY A 191 -6.51 12.23 11.67
CA GLY A 191 -5.34 12.33 12.55
C GLY A 191 -4.21 11.34 12.26
N THR A 192 -4.29 10.56 11.17
CA THR A 192 -3.19 9.71 10.72
C THR A 192 -2.08 10.55 10.12
N GLU A 193 -0.85 10.35 10.60
CA GLU A 193 0.34 10.95 9.98
C GLU A 193 0.62 10.24 8.65
N VAL A 194 0.80 11.01 7.57
CA VAL A 194 1.02 10.45 6.24
C VAL A 194 2.38 10.89 5.71
N TYR A 195 3.23 9.92 5.38
CA TYR A 195 4.57 10.15 4.86
C TYR A 195 4.73 9.67 3.42
N ASN A 196 5.57 10.38 2.65
CA ASN A 196 6.00 9.99 1.31
C ASN A 196 7.52 9.81 1.29
N VAL A 197 8.00 8.77 1.97
CA VAL A 197 9.43 8.48 2.08
C VAL A 197 9.73 7.03 1.71
N ASN A 198 11.01 6.72 1.53
CA ASN A 198 11.46 5.36 1.46
C ASN A 198 11.15 4.64 2.78
N ALA A 199 10.48 3.48 2.70
CA ALA A 199 10.12 2.72 3.90
C ALA A 199 11.34 2.31 4.75
N ILE A 200 12.52 2.09 4.14
CA ILE A 200 13.76 1.79 4.89
C ILE A 200 14.18 3.00 5.75
N MET A 201 14.06 4.22 5.22
CA MET A 201 14.32 5.44 6.00
C MET A 201 13.32 5.57 7.16
N LEU A 202 12.05 5.26 6.92
CA LEU A 202 11.03 5.29 7.96
C LEU A 202 11.29 4.26 9.07
N ILE A 203 11.74 3.05 8.70
CA ILE A 203 12.17 2.03 9.67
C ILE A 203 13.35 2.55 10.48
N ASN A 204 14.38 3.07 9.82
CA ASN A 204 15.55 3.65 10.49
C ASN A 204 15.20 4.82 11.42
N LYS A 205 14.14 5.60 11.13
CA LYS A 205 13.64 6.67 12.02
C LYS A 205 13.11 6.14 13.36
N PHE A 206 12.46 4.98 13.34
CA PHE A 206 11.84 4.37 14.52
C PHE A 206 12.65 3.20 15.07
N LYS A 207 13.83 2.94 14.53
CA LYS A 207 14.73 1.89 15.00
C LYS A 207 14.92 1.99 16.50
N ASP A 208 14.91 0.83 17.16
CA ASP A 208 15.05 0.67 18.60
C ASP A 208 13.83 1.08 19.46
N ARG A 209 12.71 1.48 18.86
CA ARG A 209 11.48 1.85 19.59
C ARG A 209 10.54 0.67 19.81
N ALA A 210 10.65 0.03 20.98
CA ALA A 210 9.83 -1.14 21.35
C ALA A 210 8.30 -0.87 21.46
N ASP A 211 7.90 0.41 21.55
CA ASP A 211 6.51 0.87 21.58
C ASP A 211 5.91 1.14 20.18
N VAL A 212 6.66 0.84 19.12
CA VAL A 212 6.25 0.99 17.72
C VAL A 212 6.04 -0.40 17.11
N ALA A 213 4.95 -0.56 16.37
CA ALA A 213 4.73 -1.71 15.49
C ALA A 213 4.70 -1.29 14.02
N PHE A 214 5.38 -2.07 13.19
CA PHE A 214 5.36 -1.98 11.74
C PHE A 214 4.59 -3.15 11.14
N TYR A 215 3.68 -2.84 10.23
CA TYR A 215 3.20 -3.78 9.24
C TYR A 215 3.84 -3.45 7.89
N ASN A 216 4.55 -4.43 7.32
CA ASN A 216 5.24 -4.24 6.05
C ASN A 216 4.76 -5.29 5.03
N ASP A 217 4.09 -4.80 4.00
CA ASP A 217 3.72 -5.57 2.81
C ASP A 217 4.52 -5.05 1.60
N SER A 218 5.85 -5.18 1.70
CA SER A 218 6.78 -4.64 0.70
C SER A 218 6.59 -5.33 -0.68
N PRO A 219 6.96 -4.65 -1.78
CA PRO A 219 7.00 -5.30 -3.09
C PRO A 219 7.89 -6.56 -3.05
N TYR A 220 7.30 -7.73 -3.27
CA TYR A 220 8.02 -9.01 -3.13
C TYR A 220 9.18 -9.15 -4.12
N GLU A 221 10.19 -9.95 -3.79
CA GLU A 221 11.29 -10.29 -4.69
C GLU A 221 10.78 -10.73 -6.08
N PHE A 222 11.45 -10.30 -7.16
CA PHE A 222 11.07 -10.73 -8.51
C PHE A 222 11.04 -12.25 -8.68
N LYS A 223 11.96 -12.95 -8.00
CA LYS A 223 12.04 -14.41 -8.00
C LYS A 223 10.91 -15.08 -7.24
N THR A 224 10.06 -14.34 -6.52
CA THR A 224 8.89 -14.82 -5.79
C THR A 224 7.52 -14.53 -6.46
N ARG A 225 7.46 -13.82 -7.61
CA ARG A 225 6.21 -13.47 -8.37
C ARG A 225 5.90 -14.33 -9.61
N GLY A 226 4.64 -14.76 -9.80
CA GLY A 226 4.19 -15.96 -10.59
C GLY A 226 4.81 -16.24 -11.98
N LYS A 227 4.55 -17.42 -12.56
CA LYS A 227 5.18 -18.04 -13.78
C LYS A 227 5.37 -17.21 -15.08
N LYS A 228 5.16 -15.90 -15.12
CA LYS A 228 5.46 -15.06 -16.29
C LYS A 228 6.85 -14.43 -16.14
N GLN A 229 7.87 -15.22 -16.47
CA GLN A 229 9.22 -14.71 -16.79
C GLN A 229 9.19 -13.90 -18.10
N SER A 230 8.42 -12.82 -18.18
CA SER A 230 8.66 -11.80 -19.20
C SER A 230 9.29 -10.61 -18.51
N LYS A 231 10.38 -10.10 -19.10
CA LYS A 231 11.12 -8.90 -18.69
C LYS A 231 10.26 -7.60 -18.70
N SER A 232 8.93 -7.70 -18.76
CA SER A 232 8.02 -6.61 -19.12
C SER A 232 6.72 -6.52 -18.28
N LYS A 233 6.58 -7.29 -17.19
CA LYS A 233 5.44 -7.11 -16.27
C LYS A 233 5.90 -6.81 -14.83
N HIS A 234 5.88 -5.53 -14.52
CA HIS A 234 5.97 -5.00 -13.15
C HIS A 234 4.60 -5.13 -12.48
N ASP A 235 4.50 -5.92 -11.40
CA ASP A 235 3.24 -6.12 -10.66
C ASP A 235 2.91 -4.93 -9.75
N TYR A 236 3.92 -4.15 -9.37
CA TYR A 236 3.80 -2.89 -8.63
C TYR A 236 4.20 -1.70 -9.51
N GLU A 237 3.66 -0.52 -9.22
CA GLU A 237 4.07 0.72 -9.92
C GLU A 237 5.51 1.11 -9.55
N ILE A 238 5.92 0.85 -8.31
CA ILE A 238 7.27 1.05 -7.80
C ILE A 238 7.84 -0.31 -7.38
N GLU A 239 8.97 -0.67 -7.97
CA GLU A 239 9.66 -1.93 -7.70
C GLU A 239 10.74 -1.78 -6.62
N MET A 240 11.02 -2.86 -5.90
CA MET A 240 12.14 -2.95 -4.95
C MET A 240 13.21 -3.91 -5.52
N PRO A 241 14.33 -3.38 -6.08
CA PRO A 241 15.41 -4.20 -6.60
C PRO A 241 16.06 -5.09 -5.53
N ASP A 242 16.72 -6.18 -5.94
CA ASP A 242 17.38 -7.13 -5.02
C ASP A 242 18.36 -6.42 -4.06
N GLU A 243 19.14 -5.43 -4.52
CA GLU A 243 20.03 -4.63 -3.65
C GLU A 243 19.27 -3.86 -2.56
N LEU A 244 18.08 -3.34 -2.90
CA LEU A 244 17.23 -2.62 -1.95
C LEU A 244 16.54 -3.59 -0.98
N GLN A 245 16.20 -4.80 -1.43
CA GLN A 245 15.72 -5.87 -0.54
C GLN A 245 16.77 -6.25 0.49
N LEU A 246 18.05 -6.34 0.11
CA LEU A 246 19.14 -6.62 1.05
C LEU A 246 19.31 -5.49 2.07
N LYS A 247 19.26 -4.23 1.63
CA LYS A 247 19.27 -3.07 2.56
C LYS A 247 18.05 -3.07 3.49
N TYR A 248 16.91 -3.51 2.99
CA TYR A 248 15.69 -3.62 3.79
C TYR A 248 15.82 -4.69 4.88
N ILE A 249 16.33 -5.88 4.53
CA ILE A 249 16.66 -6.94 5.50
C ILE A 249 17.69 -6.43 6.51
N ASP A 250 18.73 -5.74 6.05
CA ASP A 250 19.76 -5.18 6.91
C ASP A 250 19.20 -4.18 7.94
N ALA A 251 18.23 -3.35 7.52
CA ALA A 251 17.60 -2.37 8.40
C ALA A 251 16.75 -3.00 9.50
N ILE A 252 16.04 -4.10 9.19
CA ILE A 252 15.07 -4.72 10.10
C ILE A 252 15.62 -5.86 10.94
N LYS A 253 16.71 -6.54 10.54
CA LYS A 253 17.14 -7.82 11.13
C LYS A 253 17.29 -7.79 12.65
N ASP A 254 17.78 -6.68 13.21
CA ASP A 254 18.02 -6.44 14.63
C ASP A 254 17.04 -5.42 15.25
N ALA A 255 15.89 -5.20 14.62
CA ALA A 255 14.84 -4.29 15.07
C ALA A 255 14.36 -4.60 16.50
N LYS A 256 14.23 -3.56 17.34
CA LYS A 256 13.53 -3.65 18.64
C LYS A 256 12.07 -3.24 18.56
N GLU A 257 11.73 -2.41 17.57
CA GLU A 257 10.37 -2.22 17.12
C GLU A 257 9.77 -3.56 16.67
N LYS A 258 8.46 -3.68 16.81
CA LYS A 258 7.76 -4.92 16.50
C LYS A 258 7.40 -4.95 15.03
N ILE A 259 7.86 -5.94 14.28
CA ILE A 259 7.66 -5.96 12.83
C ILE A 259 6.90 -7.21 12.42
N VAL A 260 5.92 -7.02 11.55
CA VAL A 260 5.20 -8.09 10.84
C VAL A 260 5.42 -7.89 9.34
N LEU A 261 6.01 -8.88 8.68
CA LEU A 261 6.26 -8.91 7.24
C LEU A 261 5.33 -9.92 6.58
N SER A 262 4.65 -9.52 5.50
CA SER A 262 3.92 -10.45 4.64
C SER A 262 4.74 -10.84 3.41
N GLY A 263 4.55 -12.05 2.88
CA GLY A 263 5.25 -12.51 1.69
C GLY A 263 4.96 -13.96 1.30
N PHE A 264 5.69 -14.45 0.30
CA PHE A 264 5.53 -15.80 -0.24
C PHE A 264 6.85 -16.57 -0.22
N LYS A 265 6.79 -17.87 0.07
CA LYS A 265 7.89 -18.80 -0.18
C LYS A 265 7.72 -19.45 -1.54
N ARG A 266 8.81 -19.56 -2.31
CA ARG A 266 8.83 -20.22 -3.62
C ARG A 266 9.82 -21.35 -3.61
N ASN A 267 9.35 -22.54 -4.02
CA ASN A 267 10.12 -23.78 -3.86
C ASN A 267 10.61 -24.00 -2.42
N GLY A 268 9.82 -23.54 -1.44
CA GLY A 268 10.12 -23.67 -0.01
C GLY A 268 10.96 -22.54 0.59
N THR A 269 11.48 -21.59 -0.20
CA THR A 269 12.40 -20.56 0.29
C THR A 269 11.91 -19.13 0.05
N SER A 270 12.39 -18.21 0.90
CA SER A 270 12.21 -16.76 0.78
C SER A 270 13.51 -16.05 1.16
N ILE A 271 13.76 -14.87 0.60
CA ILE A 271 14.88 -14.02 1.02
C ILE A 271 14.79 -13.64 2.52
N TYR A 272 13.59 -13.65 3.10
CA TYR A 272 13.37 -13.36 4.53
C TYR A 272 13.72 -14.53 5.46
N ASP A 273 14.04 -15.71 4.93
CA ASP A 273 14.38 -16.88 5.77
C ASP A 273 15.68 -16.67 6.56
N VAL A 274 16.59 -15.83 6.06
CA VAL A 274 17.79 -15.38 6.80
C VAL A 274 17.45 -14.75 8.15
N LEU A 275 16.29 -14.07 8.27
CA LEU A 275 15.85 -13.45 9.52
C LEU A 275 15.54 -14.52 10.58
N VAL A 276 14.98 -15.66 10.15
CA VAL A 276 14.65 -16.78 11.04
C VAL A 276 15.92 -17.53 11.41
N GLU A 277 16.77 -17.82 10.43
CA GLU A 277 17.96 -18.64 10.57
C GLU A 277 19.05 -17.96 11.41
N GLU A 278 19.20 -16.64 11.29
CA GLU A 278 20.32 -15.91 11.89
C GLU A 278 19.91 -14.87 12.95
N TRP A 279 18.67 -14.38 12.93
CA TRP A 279 18.25 -13.22 13.73
C TRP A 279 17.09 -13.52 14.71
N GLY A 280 16.71 -14.78 14.87
CA GLY A 280 15.71 -15.21 15.85
C GLY A 280 14.27 -14.82 15.52
N TRP A 281 14.00 -14.40 14.28
CA TRP A 281 12.64 -14.18 13.82
C TRP A 281 11.88 -15.50 13.72
N LYS A 282 10.56 -15.40 13.63
CA LYS A 282 9.66 -16.55 13.41
C LYS A 282 8.98 -16.41 12.05
N CYS A 283 8.66 -17.52 11.41
CA CYS A 283 7.89 -17.56 10.17
C CYS A 283 6.75 -18.56 10.28
N ILE A 284 5.55 -18.18 9.84
CA ILE A 284 4.40 -19.10 9.77
C ILE A 284 3.71 -19.04 8.41
N ALA A 285 3.13 -20.18 8.00
CA ALA A 285 2.14 -20.20 6.94
C ALA A 285 0.87 -19.51 7.47
N PHE A 286 0.56 -18.35 6.92
CA PHE A 286 -0.51 -17.49 7.44
C PHE A 286 -1.83 -17.80 6.77
N ALA A 287 -1.91 -17.87 5.43
CA ALA A 287 -3.17 -18.10 4.75
C ALA A 287 -3.01 -18.73 3.37
N GLU A 288 -3.95 -19.58 2.98
CA GLU A 288 -4.09 -20.01 1.60
C GLU A 288 -4.84 -18.96 0.76
N THR A 289 -4.20 -18.50 -0.30
CA THR A 289 -4.75 -17.53 -1.24
C THR A 289 -5.01 -18.23 -2.58
N LYS A 290 -6.28 -18.32 -2.98
CA LYS A 290 -6.64 -18.84 -4.30
C LYS A 290 -6.36 -17.77 -5.35
N LYS A 291 -5.60 -18.10 -6.40
CA LYS A 291 -5.36 -17.20 -7.55
C LYS A 291 -6.65 -17.02 -8.36
N SER A 292 -7.51 -16.10 -7.95
CA SER A 292 -8.83 -15.85 -8.55
C SER A 292 -8.76 -15.50 -10.04
N ALA A 293 -7.67 -14.85 -10.49
CA ALA A 293 -7.43 -14.48 -11.88
C ALA A 293 -6.66 -15.52 -12.72
N ALA A 294 -6.31 -16.69 -12.16
CA ALA A 294 -5.70 -17.75 -12.94
C ALA A 294 -6.73 -18.38 -13.90
N VAL A 295 -6.37 -18.45 -15.18
CA VAL A 295 -7.12 -19.22 -16.18
C VAL A 295 -6.83 -20.70 -15.91
N THR A 296 -7.83 -21.44 -15.44
CA THR A 296 -7.76 -22.90 -15.32
C THR A 296 -8.68 -23.56 -16.34
N LYS A 297 -8.40 -24.81 -16.73
CA LYS A 297 -9.35 -25.58 -17.55
C LYS A 297 -10.61 -25.85 -16.73
N SER A 298 -11.74 -26.03 -17.41
CA SER A 298 -13.00 -26.38 -16.75
C SER A 298 -12.81 -27.65 -15.88
N GLY A 299 -13.15 -27.56 -14.60
CA GLY A 299 -12.99 -28.65 -13.63
C GLY A 299 -11.67 -28.67 -12.85
N GLU A 300 -10.66 -27.86 -13.22
CA GLU A 300 -9.41 -27.78 -12.46
C GLU A 300 -9.49 -26.74 -11.33
N ALA A 301 -9.02 -27.14 -10.14
CA ALA A 301 -8.91 -26.25 -8.99
C ALA A 301 -7.94 -25.09 -9.30
N LYS A 302 -8.31 -23.88 -8.86
CA LYS A 302 -7.43 -22.71 -9.00
C LYS A 302 -6.14 -22.94 -8.20
N PRO A 303 -4.97 -22.52 -8.73
CA PRO A 303 -3.73 -22.58 -7.97
C PRO A 303 -3.86 -21.86 -6.64
N VAL A 304 -3.35 -22.48 -5.58
CA VAL A 304 -3.29 -21.93 -4.23
C VAL A 304 -1.85 -21.46 -3.99
N ASP A 305 -1.69 -20.20 -3.59
CA ASP A 305 -0.44 -19.70 -3.01
C ASP A 305 -0.61 -19.60 -1.50
N VAL A 306 0.43 -19.95 -0.74
CA VAL A 306 0.43 -19.78 0.72
C VAL A 306 1.12 -18.47 1.05
N GLU A 307 0.38 -17.55 1.65
CA GLU A 307 0.90 -16.35 2.28
C GLU A 307 1.63 -16.76 3.56
N TYR A 308 2.85 -16.27 3.73
CA TYR A 308 3.66 -16.44 4.93
C TYR A 308 3.82 -15.10 5.63
N VAL A 309 3.96 -15.16 6.95
CA VAL A 309 4.26 -14.00 7.78
C VAL A 309 5.55 -14.25 8.56
N TRP A 310 6.45 -13.27 8.52
CA TRP A 310 7.67 -13.22 9.35
C TRP A 310 7.51 -12.13 10.42
N TYR A 311 7.95 -12.40 11.65
CA TYR A 311 7.80 -11.48 12.77
C TYR A 311 8.89 -11.68 13.85
N ASN A 312 9.15 -10.65 14.66
CA ASN A 312 10.28 -10.61 15.62
C ASN A 312 9.88 -10.59 17.11
N TYR A 313 8.60 -10.86 17.45
CA TYR A 313 8.10 -10.92 18.83
C TYR A 313 7.41 -12.25 19.15
#